data_AF-A0A9E4KS75-F1
#
_entry.id   AF-A0A9E4KS75-F1
#
_cell.length_a   1.000
_cell.length_b   1.000
_cell.length_c   1.000
_cell.angle_alpha   90.00
_cell.angle_beta   90.00
_cell.angle_gamma   90.00
#
_symmetry.space_group_name_H-M   'P 1'
#
loop_
_entity.id
_entity.type
_entity.pdbx_description
1 polymer ?
#
loop_
_entity_poly.entity_id
_entity_poly.type
_entity_poly.pdbx_seq_one_letter_code
_entity_poly.pdbx_strand_id
1 'polypeptide(L)'
;MQTSTGVATNSNYRRALRRLLGLVDHERIASVRSGSHPGRIRYHLGRMQRLLEELGNPHIGIPTVHIAGTKGKGSTSAMCASILTRSGYRVGLFTSPHMHSFRERIQIGGEPVS
;
A
#
# COMPACT_ATOMS: atom_id res chain seq x y z
N MET A 1 19.65 -33.84 8.75
CA MET A 1 18.75 -33.54 7.62
C MET A 1 18.58 -32.03 7.56
N GLN A 2 19.36 -31.36 6.71
CA GLN A 2 19.44 -29.90 6.61
C GLN A 2 18.29 -29.38 5.72
N THR A 3 17.50 -28.42 6.21
CA THR A 3 16.56 -27.65 5.37
C THR A 3 17.14 -26.27 5.10
N SER A 4 17.84 -26.17 3.97
CA SER A 4 18.43 -24.96 3.42
C SER A 4 17.47 -24.29 2.41
N THR A 5 16.56 -23.42 2.87
CA THR A 5 15.72 -22.59 1.96
C THR A 5 15.35 -21.24 2.61
N GLY A 6 16.33 -20.46 3.08
CA GLY A 6 16.05 -19.22 3.86
C GLY A 6 16.68 -17.90 3.41
N VAL A 7 17.61 -17.89 2.44
CA VAL A 7 18.51 -16.72 2.27
C VAL A 7 18.24 -15.87 1.01
N ALA A 8 17.57 -16.41 -0.01
CA ALA A 8 17.41 -15.71 -1.31
C ALA A 8 16.32 -14.62 -1.34
N THR A 9 15.29 -14.71 -0.49
CA THR A 9 14.13 -13.79 -0.51
C THR A 9 14.43 -12.42 0.12
N ASN A 10 15.38 -12.38 1.07
CA ASN A 10 15.64 -11.19 1.89
C ASN A 10 16.43 -10.09 1.15
N SER A 11 17.35 -10.45 0.25
CA SER A 11 18.20 -9.49 -0.47
C SER A 11 17.42 -8.73 -1.57
N ASN A 12 16.59 -9.44 -2.34
CA ASN A 12 15.78 -8.85 -3.40
C ASN A 12 14.69 -7.92 -2.84
N TYR A 13 13.99 -8.35 -1.77
CA TYR A 13 12.99 -7.53 -1.10
C TYR A 13 13.57 -6.23 -0.55
N ARG A 14 14.70 -6.30 0.18
CA ARG A 14 15.37 -5.11 0.72
C ARG A 14 15.87 -4.18 -0.39
N ARG A 15 16.38 -4.73 -1.49
CA ARG A 15 16.81 -3.94 -2.66
C ARG A 15 15.64 -3.23 -3.33
N ALA A 16 14.51 -3.93 -3.51
CA ALA A 16 13.30 -3.37 -4.08
C ALA A 16 12.75 -2.24 -3.21
N LEU A 17 12.64 -2.45 -1.89
CA LEU A 17 12.22 -1.41 -0.96
C LEU A 17 13.13 -0.19 -1.01
N ARG A 18 14.46 -0.38 -0.97
CA ARG A 18 15.41 0.73 -1.05
C ARG A 18 15.23 1.54 -2.32
N ARG A 19 15.06 0.86 -3.47
CA ARG A 19 14.83 1.53 -4.75
C ARG A 19 13.51 2.30 -4.73
N LEU A 20 12.40 1.65 -4.35
CA LEU A 20 11.07 2.28 -4.37
C LEU A 20 10.98 3.47 -3.41
N LEU A 21 11.49 3.32 -2.19
CA LEU A 21 11.48 4.40 -1.20
C LEU A 21 12.45 5.53 -1.59
N GLY A 22 13.56 5.22 -2.27
CA GLY A 22 14.47 6.23 -2.80
C GLY A 22 13.91 7.04 -3.97
N LEU A 23 12.84 6.56 -4.64
CA LEU A 23 12.14 7.33 -5.68
C LEU A 23 11.15 8.35 -5.10
N VAL A 24 10.88 8.29 -3.78
CA VAL A 24 9.94 9.21 -3.14
C VAL A 24 10.69 10.51 -2.82
N ASP A 25 10.42 11.55 -3.62
CA ASP A 25 10.94 12.89 -3.41
C ASP A 25 10.17 13.58 -2.26
N HIS A 26 10.68 13.40 -1.04
CA HIS A 26 10.13 14.00 0.16
C HIS A 26 10.35 15.52 0.23
N GLU A 27 11.40 16.04 -0.41
CA GLU A 27 11.70 17.48 -0.43
C GLU A 27 10.65 18.25 -1.24
N ARG A 28 10.16 17.66 -2.32
CA ARG A 28 9.03 18.19 -3.09
C ARG A 28 7.69 18.14 -2.34
N ILE A 29 7.55 17.27 -1.33
CA ILE A 29 6.37 17.21 -0.46
C ILE A 29 6.51 18.22 0.71
N ALA A 30 7.72 18.36 1.26
CA ALA A 30 8.03 19.27 2.37
C ALA A 30 8.01 20.75 1.95
N SER A 31 8.58 21.07 0.80
CA SER A 31 8.54 22.42 0.20
C SER A 31 7.11 22.92 -0.01
N VAL A 32 6.16 22.03 -0.32
CA VAL A 32 4.76 22.42 -0.48
C VAL A 32 4.02 22.57 0.85
N ARG A 33 4.46 21.87 1.90
CA ARG A 33 3.93 22.09 3.26
C ARG A 33 4.42 23.40 3.88
N SER A 34 5.57 23.91 3.45
CA SER A 34 6.22 25.11 4.03
C SER A 34 5.73 26.44 3.46
N GLY A 35 4.78 26.46 2.51
CA GLY A 35 4.17 27.70 1.99
C GLY A 35 5.10 28.62 1.17
N SER A 36 6.36 28.25 0.94
CA SER A 36 7.37 29.14 0.36
C SER A 36 7.53 29.01 -1.18
N HIS A 37 6.68 28.25 -1.87
CA HIS A 37 6.67 28.15 -3.34
C HIS A 37 5.21 28.11 -3.87
N PRO A 38 4.84 28.89 -4.91
CA PRO A 38 3.49 28.93 -5.48
C PRO A 38 3.13 27.68 -6.32
N GLY A 39 3.79 26.54 -6.06
CA GLY A 39 3.46 25.25 -6.64
C GLY A 39 2.50 24.49 -5.75
N ARG A 40 1.18 24.72 -5.90
CA ARG A 40 0.12 23.84 -5.36
C ARG A 40 0.57 22.37 -5.44
N ILE A 41 0.44 21.57 -4.36
CA ILE A 41 0.43 20.10 -4.47
C ILE A 41 -0.71 19.82 -5.44
N ARG A 42 -0.35 19.48 -6.69
CA ARG A 42 -1.33 19.02 -7.66
C ARG A 42 -1.59 17.57 -7.33
N TYR A 43 -2.60 17.33 -6.50
CA TYR A 43 -3.22 16.01 -6.38
C TYR A 43 -3.80 15.66 -7.75
N HIS A 44 -2.98 15.02 -8.58
CA HIS A 44 -3.34 14.65 -9.93
C HIS A 44 -3.12 13.16 -10.12
N LEU A 45 -4.19 12.48 -10.52
CA LEU A 45 -4.21 11.04 -10.68
C LEU A 45 -3.63 10.57 -12.01
N GLY A 46 -3.32 11.46 -12.96
CA GLY A 46 -2.92 11.07 -14.31
C GLY A 46 -1.70 10.16 -14.40
N ARG A 47 -0.73 10.28 -13.47
CA ARG A 47 0.40 9.32 -13.40
C ARG A 47 -0.06 7.93 -12.98
N MET A 48 -0.95 7.85 -11.99
CA MET A 48 -1.48 6.57 -11.51
C MET A 48 -2.47 5.95 -12.51
N GLN A 49 -3.28 6.77 -13.19
CA GLN A 49 -4.19 6.32 -14.24
C GLN A 49 -3.42 5.66 -15.38
N ARG A 50 -2.38 6.31 -15.92
CA ARG A 50 -1.52 5.72 -16.95
C ARG A 50 -0.86 4.42 -16.49
N LEU A 51 -0.37 4.38 -15.26
CA LEU A 51 0.21 3.14 -14.70
C LEU A 51 -0.84 2.02 -14.63
N LEU A 52 -2.08 2.32 -14.24
CA LEU A 52 -3.14 1.32 -14.16
C LEU A 52 -3.60 0.86 -15.53
N GLU A 53 -3.65 1.75 -16.53
CA GLU A 53 -3.96 1.43 -17.92
C GLU A 53 -2.93 0.44 -18.49
N GLU A 54 -1.64 0.70 -18.30
CA GLU A 54 -0.54 -0.21 -18.71
C GLU A 54 -0.61 -1.58 -18.00
N LEU A 55 -1.20 -1.64 -16.81
CA LEU A 55 -1.41 -2.87 -16.05
C LEU A 55 -2.75 -3.56 -16.36
N GLY A 56 -3.53 -3.06 -17.33
CA GLY A 56 -4.82 -3.64 -17.70
C GLY A 56 -5.97 -3.31 -16.73
N ASN A 57 -5.87 -2.21 -15.99
CA ASN A 57 -6.87 -1.72 -15.05
C ASN A 57 -7.37 -2.77 -14.02
N PRO A 58 -6.48 -3.44 -13.28
CA PRO A 58 -6.84 -4.55 -12.39
C PRO A 58 -7.79 -4.13 -11.26
N HIS A 59 -7.79 -2.84 -10.90
CA HIS A 59 -8.64 -2.26 -9.88
C HIS A 59 -10.14 -2.23 -10.25
N ILE A 60 -10.50 -2.36 -11.53
CA ILE A 60 -11.91 -2.31 -11.98
C ILE A 60 -12.65 -3.62 -11.68
N GLY A 61 -11.95 -4.76 -11.74
CA GLY A 61 -12.56 -6.08 -11.54
C GLY A 61 -12.73 -6.52 -10.09
N ILE A 62 -12.42 -5.65 -9.13
CA ILE A 62 -12.36 -6.00 -7.70
C ILE A 62 -13.39 -5.16 -6.92
N PRO A 63 -14.45 -5.77 -6.36
CA PRO A 63 -15.36 -5.09 -5.45
C PRO A 63 -14.59 -4.47 -4.29
N THR A 64 -14.72 -3.15 -4.11
CA THR A 64 -13.86 -2.39 -3.20
C THR A 64 -14.68 -1.53 -2.25
N VAL A 65 -14.37 -1.65 -0.96
CA VAL A 65 -14.82 -0.70 0.08
C VAL A 65 -13.72 0.34 0.28
N HIS A 66 -13.97 1.59 -0.14
CA HIS A 66 -13.01 2.68 0.01
C HIS A 66 -13.29 3.49 1.28
N ILE A 67 -12.32 3.51 2.21
CA ILE A 67 -12.49 4.16 3.52
C ILE A 67 -11.60 5.41 3.60
N ALA A 68 -12.25 6.58 3.62
CA ALA A 68 -11.62 7.88 3.80
C ALA A 68 -11.99 8.51 5.16
N GLY A 69 -11.23 9.53 5.59
CA GLY A 69 -11.48 10.26 6.84
C GLY A 69 -10.22 10.59 7.63
N THR A 70 -10.33 11.39 8.69
CA THR A 70 -9.16 11.83 9.47
C THR A 70 -8.72 10.76 10.48
N LYS A 71 -9.68 10.11 11.15
CA LYS A 71 -9.45 9.10 12.20
C LYS A 71 -10.26 7.84 11.90
N GLY A 72 -9.95 6.72 12.57
CA GLY A 72 -10.74 5.49 12.50
C GLY A 72 -10.55 4.62 11.26
N LYS A 73 -10.03 5.15 10.14
CA LYS A 73 -9.84 4.40 8.87
C LYS A 73 -9.23 3.00 9.06
N GLY A 74 -8.13 2.91 9.83
CA GLY A 74 -7.45 1.64 10.09
C GLY A 74 -8.38 0.65 10.80
N SER A 75 -8.96 1.07 11.94
CA SER A 75 -9.90 0.25 12.71
C SER A 75 -11.13 -0.16 11.91
N THR A 76 -11.75 0.77 11.17
CA THR A 76 -12.91 0.48 10.32
C THR A 76 -12.55 -0.50 9.21
N SER A 77 -11.41 -0.31 8.53
CA SER A 77 -10.97 -1.24 7.48
C SER A 77 -10.69 -2.64 8.00
N ALA A 78 -10.10 -2.76 9.20
CA ALA A 78 -9.86 -4.03 9.86
C ALA A 78 -11.17 -4.73 10.26
N MET A 79 -12.15 -3.98 10.80
CA MET A 79 -13.48 -4.52 11.11
C MET A 79 -14.19 -5.03 9.85
N CYS A 80 -14.22 -4.23 8.77
CA CYS A 80 -14.80 -4.64 7.50
C CYS A 80 -14.12 -5.92 6.97
N ALA A 81 -12.79 -5.97 6.97
CA ALA A 81 -12.05 -7.13 6.50
C ALA A 81 -12.34 -8.39 7.35
N SER A 82 -12.41 -8.25 8.67
CA SER A 82 -12.74 -9.34 9.59
C SER A 82 -14.14 -9.88 9.35
N ILE A 83 -15.15 -9.00 9.25
CA ILE A 83 -16.54 -9.39 8.98
C ILE A 83 -16.65 -10.12 7.64
N LEU A 84 -16.12 -9.54 6.56
CA LEU A 84 -16.20 -10.15 5.23
C LEU A 84 -15.46 -11.49 5.16
N THR A 85 -14.29 -11.60 5.82
CA THR A 85 -13.56 -12.87 5.91
C THR A 85 -14.37 -13.92 6.67
N ARG A 86 -14.97 -13.56 7.81
CA ARG A 86 -15.86 -14.45 8.59
C ARG A 86 -17.11 -14.87 7.82
N SER A 87 -17.57 -14.04 6.88
CA SER A 87 -18.67 -14.36 5.97
C SER A 87 -18.26 -15.24 4.78
N GLY A 88 -17.02 -15.73 4.74
CA GLY A 88 -16.55 -16.68 3.72
C GLY A 88 -15.93 -16.05 2.47
N TYR A 89 -15.73 -14.73 2.44
CA TYR A 89 -15.07 -14.07 1.31
C TYR A 89 -13.55 -14.13 1.44
N ARG A 90 -12.85 -14.22 0.30
CA ARG A 90 -11.41 -13.97 0.23
C ARG A 90 -11.17 -12.46 0.17
N VAL A 91 -10.74 -11.88 1.28
CA VAL A 91 -10.62 -10.42 1.41
C VAL A 91 -9.16 -9.97 1.31
N GLY A 92 -8.93 -8.91 0.54
CA GLY A 92 -7.70 -8.13 0.59
C GLY A 92 -7.87 -6.89 1.48
N LEU A 93 -6.86 -6.54 2.26
CA LEU A 93 -6.85 -5.33 3.09
C LEU A 93 -5.59 -4.50 2.80
N PHE A 94 -5.81 -3.23 2.45
CA PHE A 94 -4.73 -2.24 2.30
C PHE A 94 -4.81 -1.16 3.38
N THR A 95 -3.74 -0.98 4.16
CA THR A 95 -3.67 0.04 5.22
C THR A 95 -2.32 0.77 5.23
N SER A 96 -2.31 1.99 5.77
CA SER A 96 -1.07 2.76 6.00
C SER A 96 -1.23 3.74 7.16
N PRO A 97 -0.14 4.09 7.89
CA PRO A 97 1.21 3.53 7.78
C PRO A 97 1.31 2.08 8.30
N HIS A 98 2.49 1.47 8.20
CA HIS A 98 2.80 0.19 8.86
C HIS A 98 3.59 0.44 10.14
N MET A 99 3.68 -0.54 11.05
CA MET A 99 4.41 -0.42 12.31
C MET A 99 5.81 -1.03 12.25
N HIS A 100 5.96 -2.30 11.82
CA HIS A 100 7.25 -2.99 11.83
C HIS A 100 7.76 -3.34 10.44
N SER A 101 6.85 -3.71 9.53
CA SER A 101 7.18 -4.19 8.19
C SER A 101 6.25 -3.59 7.15
N PHE A 102 6.81 -3.21 5.99
CA PHE A 102 6.02 -2.74 4.85
C PHE A 102 4.95 -3.76 4.41
N ARG A 103 5.21 -5.06 4.63
CA ARG A 103 4.28 -6.16 4.30
C ARG A 103 2.95 -6.02 5.04
N GLU A 104 2.93 -5.40 6.22
CA GLU A 104 1.67 -5.18 6.98
C GLU A 104 0.65 -4.35 6.22
N ARG A 105 1.10 -3.52 5.26
CA ARG A 105 0.23 -2.66 4.46
C ARG A 105 -0.68 -3.42 3.52
N ILE A 106 -0.33 -4.67 3.16
CA ILE A 106 -1.08 -5.47 2.19
C ILE A 106 -1.30 -6.85 2.82
N GLN A 107 -2.55 -7.17 3.10
CA GLN A 107 -2.94 -8.46 3.67
C GLN A 107 -3.93 -9.16 2.75
N ILE A 108 -3.89 -10.50 2.74
CA ILE A 108 -4.86 -11.35 2.06
C ILE A 108 -5.33 -12.39 3.06
N GLY A 109 -6.64 -12.46 3.32
CA GLY A 109 -7.19 -13.39 4.31
C GLY A 109 -6.72 -13.13 5.74
N GLY A 110 -6.32 -11.90 6.06
CA GLY A 110 -5.79 -11.50 7.37
C GLY A 110 -4.29 -11.65 7.54
N GLU A 111 -3.59 -12.23 6.55
CA GLU A 111 -2.14 -12.45 6.62
C GLU A 111 -1.37 -11.45 5.74
N PRO A 112 -0.30 -10.81 6.25
CA PRO A 112 0.60 -9.99 5.45
C PRO A 112 1.21 -10.79 4.29
N VAL A 113 1.38 -10.13 3.14
CA VAL A 113 2.07 -10.74 1.99
C VAL A 113 3.52 -11.14 2.31
N SER A 114 4.05 -12.16 1.62
CA SER A 114 5.38 -12.74 1.81
C SER A 114 6.49 -12.00 1.08
#